data_AF-A0A7C0WQ49-F1
#
_entry.id   AF-A0A7C0WQ49-F1
#
_cell.length_a   1.000
_cell.length_b   1.000
_cell.length_c   1.000
_cell.angle_alpha   90.00
_cell.angle_beta   90.00
_cell.angle_gamma   90.00
#
_symmetry.space_group_name_H-M   'P 1'
#
loop_
_entity.id
_entity.type
_entity.pdbx_description
1 polymer ?
#
loop_
_entity_poly.entity_id
_entity_poly.type
_entity_poly.pdbx_seq_one_letter_code
_entity_poly.pdbx_strand_id
1 'polypeptide(L)'
;MICPACGEEMLILEFRGVEIDFCARCRGVWLDEGELAQLARNGSGSWDIPQGTAKGRRRCPRCNRRMRLAVYPRTEVEVDV
;
A
#
# COMPACT_ATOMS: atom_id res chain seq x y z
N MET A 1 -6.54 -3.18 -12.03
CA MET A 1 -5.07 -3.41 -11.95
C MET A 1 -4.80 -4.88 -11.63
N ILE A 2 -3.69 -5.49 -12.07
CA ILE A 2 -3.30 -6.85 -11.66
C ILE A 2 -2.49 -6.80 -10.37
N CYS A 3 -2.87 -7.60 -9.38
CA CYS A 3 -2.19 -7.73 -8.10
C CYS A 3 -0.78 -8.28 -8.31
N PRO A 4 0.29 -7.54 -7.96
CA PRO A 4 1.66 -7.99 -8.17
C PRO A 4 2.09 -9.06 -7.13
N ALA A 5 1.25 -9.38 -6.15
CA ALA A 5 1.51 -10.43 -5.17
C ALA A 5 1.00 -11.81 -5.63
N CYS A 6 -0.15 -11.89 -6.30
CA CYS A 6 -0.78 -13.17 -6.68
C CYS A 6 -1.30 -13.25 -8.13
N GLY A 7 -1.22 -12.17 -8.90
CA GLY A 7 -1.61 -12.11 -10.32
C GLY A 7 -3.11 -11.97 -10.58
N GLU A 8 -3.94 -11.77 -9.54
CA GLU A 8 -5.40 -11.63 -9.68
C GLU A 8 -5.80 -10.18 -10.02
N GLU A 9 -6.96 -10.01 -10.66
CA GLU A 9 -7.56 -8.68 -10.82
C GLU A 9 -7.92 -8.09 -9.44
N MET A 10 -7.70 -6.79 -9.29
CA MET A 10 -8.01 -6.04 -8.07
C MET A 10 -9.28 -5.22 -8.22
N LEU A 11 -9.98 -5.07 -7.10
CA LEU A 11 -11.17 -4.26 -6.95
C LEU A 11 -10.77 -2.85 -6.54
N ILE A 12 -11.36 -1.85 -7.17
CA ILE A 12 -11.23 -0.45 -6.76
C ILE A 12 -12.31 -0.18 -5.72
N LEU A 13 -11.89 0.30 -4.54
CA LEU A 13 -12.78 0.62 -3.42
C LEU A 13 -12.52 2.05 -2.95
N GLU A 14 -13.53 2.69 -2.37
CA GLU A 14 -13.34 3.96 -1.66
C GLU A 14 -13.27 3.69 -0.15
N PHE A 15 -12.18 4.13 0.49
CA PHE A 15 -12.00 4.03 1.94
C PHE A 15 -11.61 5.38 2.52
N ARG A 16 -12.49 5.93 3.39
CA ARG A 16 -12.32 7.26 4.00
C ARG A 16 -12.06 8.36 2.97
N GLY A 17 -12.74 8.32 1.82
CA GLY A 17 -12.59 9.30 0.74
C GLY A 17 -11.27 9.19 -0.03
N VAL A 18 -10.60 8.03 0.02
CA VAL A 18 -9.39 7.70 -0.76
C VAL A 18 -9.68 6.46 -1.57
N GLU A 19 -9.35 6.47 -2.86
CA GLU A 19 -9.43 5.29 -3.72
C GLU A 19 -8.34 4.29 -3.31
N ILE A 20 -8.68 3.01 -3.19
CA ILE A 20 -7.74 1.94 -2.85
C ILE A 20 -7.91 0.76 -3.80
N ASP A 21 -6.80 0.16 -4.21
CA ASP A 21 -6.78 -1.08 -4.97
C ASP A 21 -6.72 -2.28 -4.01
N PHE A 22 -7.79 -3.05 -3.90
CA PHE A 22 -7.90 -4.22 -3.01
C PHE A 22 -7.91 -5.54 -3.77
N CYS A 23 -7.03 -6.46 -3.40
CA CYS A 23 -7.02 -7.81 -3.93
C CYS A 23 -7.83 -8.76 -3.03
N ALA A 24 -8.99 -9.21 -3.48
CA ALA A 24 -9.85 -10.14 -2.73
C ALA A 24 -9.20 -11.52 -2.49
N ARG A 25 -8.25 -11.94 -3.34
CA ARG A 25 -7.58 -13.24 -3.25
C ARG A 25 -6.51 -13.29 -2.15
N CYS A 26 -5.55 -12.36 -2.18
CA CYS A 26 -4.45 -12.34 -1.19
C CYS A 26 -4.68 -11.34 -0.05
N ARG A 27 -5.78 -10.58 -0.08
CA ARG A 27 -6.13 -9.53 0.88
C ARG A 27 -5.10 -8.38 0.93
N GLY A 28 -4.38 -8.17 -0.16
CA GLY A 28 -3.42 -7.07 -0.28
C GLY A 28 -4.14 -5.76 -0.60
N VAL A 29 -3.66 -4.67 0.00
CA VAL A 29 -4.09 -3.30 -0.31
C VAL A 29 -2.94 -2.58 -1.01
N TRP A 30 -3.26 -1.93 -2.12
CA TRP A 30 -2.33 -1.16 -2.94
C TRP A 30 -2.80 0.28 -2.98
N LEU A 31 -1.86 1.19 -2.78
CA LEU A 31 -2.07 2.63 -2.73
C LEU A 31 -1.13 3.29 -3.71
N ASP A 32 -1.60 4.33 -4.37
CA ASP A 32 -0.80 5.20 -5.19
C ASP A 32 0.06 6.15 -4.35
N GLU A 33 0.95 6.85 -5.04
CA GLU A 33 1.74 7.91 -4.45
C GLU A 33 0.84 8.96 -3.78
N GLY A 34 1.04 9.18 -2.48
CA GLY A 34 0.32 10.18 -1.70
C GLY A 34 -1.01 9.72 -1.08
N GLU A 35 -1.58 8.60 -1.53
CA GLU A 35 -2.85 8.07 -0.99
C GLU A 35 -2.71 7.59 0.45
N LEU A 36 -1.59 6.94 0.80
CA LEU A 36 -1.31 6.58 2.21
C LEU A 36 -1.29 7.80 3.13
N ALA A 37 -0.70 8.91 2.67
CA ALA A 37 -0.68 10.16 3.42
C ALA A 37 -2.07 10.80 3.51
N GLN A 38 -2.88 10.70 2.45
CA GLN A 38 -4.28 11.14 2.49
C GLN A 38 -5.11 10.31 3.46
N LEU A 39 -4.93 8.99 3.45
CA LEU A 39 -5.63 8.09 4.35
C LEU A 39 -5.24 8.33 5.81
N ALA A 40 -3.96 8.61 6.06
CA ALA A 40 -3.48 9.03 7.37
C ALA A 40 -4.15 10.32 7.85
N ARG A 41 -4.26 11.33 6.97
CA ARG A 41 -4.92 12.62 7.28
C ARG A 41 -6.42 12.47 7.54
N ASN A 42 -7.09 11.59 6.80
CA ASN A 42 -8.53 11.35 6.93
C ASN A 42 -8.88 10.45 8.13
N GLY A 43 -7.87 9.92 8.82
CA GLY A 43 -8.03 9.15 10.04
C GLY A 43 -7.93 9.99 11.32
N SER A 44 -8.31 9.39 12.45
CA SER A 44 -8.28 10.01 13.77
C SER A 44 -6.91 9.94 14.47
N GLY A 45 -5.81 9.76 13.73
CA GLY A 45 -4.49 9.56 14.32
C GLY A 45 -3.37 10.15 13.47
N SER A 46 -2.26 10.54 14.11
CA SER A 46 -1.02 10.87 13.42
C SER A 46 -0.32 9.58 13.01
N TRP A 47 -0.23 9.32 11.70
CA TRP A 47 0.52 8.18 11.18
C TRP A 47 1.93 8.61 10.86
N ASP A 48 2.92 8.06 11.56
CA ASP A 48 4.31 8.21 11.20
C ASP A 48 4.59 7.30 10.01
N ILE A 49 4.59 7.85 8.78
CA ILE A 49 4.88 7.08 7.57
C ILE A 49 6.39 6.76 7.57
N PRO A 50 6.79 5.49 7.78
CA PRO A 50 8.19 5.13 7.84
C PRO A 50 8.85 5.34 6.48
N GLN A 51 10.07 5.87 6.47
CA GLN A 51 10.88 5.86 5.26
C GLN A 51 11.40 4.46 5.01
N GLY A 52 10.97 3.83 3.91
CA GLY A 52 11.43 2.49 3.55
C GLY A 52 12.94 2.44 3.37
N THR A 53 13.61 1.63 4.18
CA THR A 53 15.07 1.47 4.20
C THR A 53 15.53 0.17 3.54
N ALA A 54 14.67 -0.86 3.54
CA ALA A 54 14.97 -2.16 2.96
C ALA A 54 14.44 -2.29 1.53
N LYS A 55 14.97 -3.24 0.76
CA LYS A 55 14.41 -3.57 -0.57
C LYS A 55 13.16 -4.43 -0.40
N GLY A 56 12.04 -3.93 -0.89
CA GLY A 56 10.79 -4.68 -0.99
C GLY A 56 10.90 -5.88 -1.91
N ARG A 57 9.98 -6.83 -1.69
CA ARG A 57 9.86 -8.02 -2.54
C ARG A 57 9.08 -7.72 -3.81
N ARG A 58 8.22 -6.70 -3.78
CA ARG A 58 7.25 -6.41 -4.84
C ARG A 58 7.73 -5.28 -5.75
N ARG A 59 7.19 -5.28 -6.97
CA ARG A 59 7.39 -4.22 -7.95
C ARG A 59 6.09 -3.43 -8.06
N CYS A 60 6.21 -2.13 -8.28
CA CYS A 60 5.07 -1.26 -8.51
C CYS A 60 4.31 -1.75 -9.75
N PRO A 61 3.01 -2.07 -9.63
CA PRO A 61 2.19 -2.55 -10.74
C PRO A 61 1.95 -1.51 -11.83
N ARG A 62 2.18 -0.21 -11.55
CA ARG A 62 2.06 0.88 -12.55
C ARG A 62 3.33 1.11 -13.36
N CYS A 63 4.51 1.12 -12.73
CA CYS A 63 5.76 1.51 -13.38
C CYS A 63 6.88 0.47 -13.32
N ASN A 64 6.63 -0.71 -12.74
CA ASN A 64 7.56 -1.84 -12.60
C ASN A 64 8.84 -1.57 -11.78
N ARG A 65 8.93 -0.40 -11.13
CA ARG A 65 10.02 -0.05 -10.22
C ARG A 65 9.95 -0.89 -8.95
N ARG A 66 11.11 -1.27 -8.41
CA ARG A 66 11.17 -2.03 -7.16
C ARG A 66 10.83 -1.14 -5.97
N MET A 67 9.90 -1.59 -5.15
CA MET A 67 9.45 -0.84 -3.97
C MET A 67 10.41 -1.05 -2.80
N ARG A 68 10.36 -0.13 -1.84
CA ARG A 68 11.12 -0.19 -0.59
C ARG A 68 10.23 -0.74 0.51
N LEU A 69 10.77 -1.60 1.34
CA LEU A 69 10.07 -2.14 2.49
C LEU A 69 10.27 -1.21 3.69
N ALA A 70 9.17 -0.86 4.32
CA ALA A 70 9.10 -0.15 5.58
C ALA A 70 8.26 -0.96 6.57
N VAL A 71 8.64 -0.92 7.85
CA VAL A 71 7.85 -1.55 8.93
C VAL A 71 7.15 -0.43 9.67
N TYR A 72 5.83 -0.54 9.80
CA TYR A 72 5.08 0.48 10.50
C TYR A 72 5.26 0.30 12.02
N PRO A 73 5.71 1.34 12.76
CA PRO A 73 6.02 1.21 14.18
C PRO A 73 4.83 0.69 14.99
N ARG A 74 5.09 -0.22 15.93
CA ARG A 74 4.09 -0.81 16.85
C ARG A 74 3.01 -1.67 16.17
N THR A 75 3.28 -2.15 14.95
CA THR A 75 2.41 -3.11 14.25
C THR A 75 3.25 -4.20 13.59
N GLU A 76 2.62 -5.31 13.23
CA GLU A 76 3.24 -6.38 12.42
C GLU A 76 3.04 -6.13 10.90
N VAL A 77 2.72 -4.90 10.51
CA VAL A 77 2.41 -4.56 9.12
C VAL A 77 3.68 -4.18 8.36
N GLU A 78 3.94 -4.92 7.30
CA GLU A 78 4.93 -4.62 6.27
C GLU A 78 4.31 -3.73 5.19
N VAL A 79 4.97 -2.62 4.85
CA VAL A 79 4.52 -1.70 3.81
C VAL A 79 5.59 -1.63 2.72
N ASP A 80 5.25 -2.03 1.51
CA ASP A 80 6.04 -1.74 0.32
C ASP A 80 5.66 -0.32 -0.17
N VAL A 81 6.61 0.63 -0.20
CA VAL A 81 6.46 2.04 -0.62
C VAL A 81 7.42 2.47 -1.74
#